data_AF-G8Y3V4-F1
#
_entry.id   AF-G8Y3V4-F1
#
_cell.length_a   1.000
_cell.length_b   1.000
_cell.length_c   1.000
_cell.angle_alpha   90.00
_cell.angle_beta   90.00
_cell.angle_gamma   90.00
#
_symmetry.space_group_name_H-M   'P 1'
#
loop_
_entity.id
_entity.type
_entity.pdbx_description
1 polymer ?
#
loop_
_entity_poly.entity_id
_entity_poly.type
_entity_poly.pdbx_seq_one_letter_code
_entity_poly.pdbx_strand_id
1 'polypeptide(L)'
;MGNIMSASFAPECTDAKVKYDDCFNKWYSEKFLKGKSLENECTELWDEYITCVNTALAKQKIKPMLDKAREDQPFSKEEIKADVQEHYERTGK
;
A
#
# COMPACT_ATOMS: atom_id res chain seq x y z
N MET A 1 23.56 12.38 2.57
CA MET A 1 22.22 12.99 2.43
C MET A 1 21.27 11.97 3.04
N GLY A 2 20.87 12.19 4.30
CA GLY A 2 20.22 11.17 5.11
C GLY A 2 18.81 10.86 4.62
N ASN A 3 18.43 9.59 4.68
CA ASN A 3 17.08 9.10 4.38
C ASN A 3 16.04 9.89 5.21
N ILE A 4 15.31 10.81 4.57
CA ILE A 4 14.14 11.43 5.18
C ILE A 4 12.95 10.53 4.86
N MET A 5 12.54 9.70 5.81
CA MET A 5 11.35 8.88 5.70
C MET A 5 10.09 9.75 5.77
N SER A 6 9.04 9.37 5.05
CA SER A 6 7.79 10.14 5.00
C SER A 6 7.05 10.07 6.34
N ALA A 7 6.65 11.23 6.85
CA ALA A 7 5.86 11.31 8.07
C ALA A 7 4.41 10.83 7.85
N SER A 8 3.80 10.29 8.91
CA SER A 8 2.34 10.08 8.91
C SER A 8 1.62 11.43 9.11
N PHE A 9 0.37 11.54 8.65
CA PHE A 9 -0.47 12.71 8.95
C PHE A 9 -0.74 12.85 10.47
N ALA A 10 -0.69 11.73 11.18
CA ALA A 10 -0.74 11.63 12.64
C ALA A 10 0.69 11.37 13.14
N PRO A 11 1.39 12.38 13.72
CA PRO A 11 2.79 12.25 14.11
C PRO A 11 3.05 11.04 15.00
N GLU A 12 2.12 10.69 15.89
CA GLU A 12 2.18 9.53 16.78
C GLU A 12 2.25 8.19 16.05
N CYS A 13 1.82 8.12 14.79
CA CYS A 13 1.88 6.91 13.97
C CYS A 13 3.16 6.82 13.10
N THR A 14 4.04 7.83 13.14
CA THR A 14 5.20 7.91 12.23
C THR A 14 6.19 6.79 12.47
N ASP A 15 6.49 6.44 13.72
CA ASP A 15 7.45 5.38 14.02
C ASP A 15 6.94 4.00 13.57
N ALA A 16 5.65 3.72 13.78
CA ALA A 16 5.02 2.49 13.30
C ALA A 16 5.01 2.43 11.77
N LYS A 17 4.74 3.57 11.10
CA LYS A 17 4.82 3.70 9.65
C LYS A 17 6.21 3.37 9.11
N VAL A 18 7.26 3.95 9.69
CA VAL A 18 8.65 3.73 9.23
C VAL A 18 9.01 2.24 9.33
N LYS A 19 8.71 1.59 10.46
CA LYS A 19 8.96 0.15 10.63
C LYS A 19 8.22 -0.70 9.60
N TYR A 20 6.93 -0.42 9.37
CA TYR A 20 6.14 -1.12 8.37
C TYR A 20 6.68 -0.89 6.95
N ASP A 21 6.94 0.35 6.56
CA ASP A 21 7.42 0.71 5.23
C ASP A 21 8.79 0.05 4.94
N ASP A 22 9.71 0.02 5.91
CA ASP A 22 11.01 -0.65 5.77
C ASP A 22 10.86 -2.16 5.53
N CYS A 23 9.97 -2.82 6.29
CA CYS A 23 9.65 -4.24 6.09
C CYS A 23 9.03 -4.46 4.70
N PHE A 24 8.01 -3.68 4.35
CA PHE A 24 7.29 -3.81 3.09
C PHE A 24 8.20 -3.57 1.89
N ASN A 25 9.03 -2.53 1.91
CA ASN A 25 9.94 -2.21 0.80
C ASN A 25 10.92 -3.35 0.50
N LYS A 26 11.44 -3.99 1.56
CA LYS A 26 12.29 -5.18 1.43
C LYS A 26 11.51 -6.36 0.86
N TRP A 27 10.38 -6.70 1.45
CA TRP A 27 9.52 -7.80 0.98
C TRP A 27 9.10 -7.61 -0.49
N TYR A 28 8.64 -6.40 -0.84
CA TYR A 28 8.17 -6.06 -2.17
C TYR A 28 9.26 -6.25 -3.23
N SER A 29 10.47 -5.75 -2.95
CA SER A 29 11.61 -5.81 -3.88
C SER A 29 12.25 -7.19 -3.97
N GLU A 30 12.37 -7.90 -2.84
CA GLU A 30 13.13 -9.15 -2.77
C GLU A 30 12.28 -10.39 -2.99
N LYS A 31 10.96 -10.31 -2.77
CA LYS A 31 10.05 -11.46 -2.78
C LYS A 31 8.94 -11.27 -3.81
N PHE A 32 8.11 -10.25 -3.66
CA PHE A 32 6.90 -10.07 -4.48
C PHE A 32 7.24 -9.87 -5.95
N LEU A 33 8.07 -8.86 -6.28
CA LEU A 33 8.46 -8.57 -7.67
C LEU A 33 9.28 -9.69 -8.32
N LYS A 34 9.89 -10.57 -7.52
CA LYS A 34 10.65 -11.74 -8.00
C LYS A 34 9.80 -13.01 -8.05
N GLY A 35 8.49 -12.92 -7.79
CA GLY A 35 7.57 -14.05 -7.81
C GLY A 35 7.85 -15.12 -6.75
N LYS A 36 8.54 -14.77 -5.65
CA LYS A 36 8.97 -15.72 -4.62
C LYS A 36 7.98 -15.87 -3.47
N SER A 37 7.13 -14.87 -3.22
CA SER A 37 6.12 -14.92 -2.18
C SER A 37 4.96 -13.98 -2.52
N LEU A 38 3.75 -14.41 -2.19
CA LEU A 38 2.54 -13.58 -2.16
C LEU A 38 2.06 -13.32 -0.72
N GLU A 39 2.70 -13.95 0.26
CA GLU A 39 2.34 -13.80 1.67
C GLU A 39 3.02 -12.57 2.26
N ASN A 40 2.24 -11.72 2.92
CA ASN A 40 2.73 -10.51 3.56
C ASN A 40 3.40 -10.83 4.90
N GLU A 41 4.73 -10.87 4.89
CA GLU A 41 5.58 -11.15 6.05
C GLU A 41 5.57 -9.99 7.09
N CYS A 42 4.97 -8.84 6.76
CA CYS A 42 4.95 -7.62 7.56
C CYS A 42 3.63 -7.38 8.30
N THR A 43 2.80 -8.41 8.45
CA THR A 43 1.42 -8.29 8.95
C THR A 43 1.35 -7.70 10.36
N GLU A 44 2.22 -8.10 11.29
CA GLU A 44 2.21 -7.55 12.66
C GLU A 44 2.54 -6.04 12.68
N LEU A 45 3.56 -5.62 11.91
CA LEU A 45 3.92 -4.21 11.76
C LEU A 45 2.82 -3.40 11.07
N TRP A 46 2.14 -4.02 10.11
CA TRP A 46 0.97 -3.43 9.46
C TRP A 46 -0.15 -3.20 10.46
N ASP A 47 -0.48 -4.20 11.28
CA ASP A 47 -1.57 -4.12 12.24
C ASP A 47 -1.34 -3.01 13.28
N GLU A 48 -0.12 -2.86 13.78
CA GLU A 48 0.26 -1.75 14.66
C GLU A 48 0.07 -0.39 13.98
N TYR A 49 0.60 -0.24 12.76
CA TYR A 49 0.52 1.00 12.00
C TYR A 49 -0.92 1.37 11.62
N ILE A 50 -1.67 0.44 11.02
CA ILE A 50 -3.01 0.69 10.51
C ILE A 50 -4.01 0.93 11.64
N THR A 51 -3.82 0.29 12.80
CA THR A 51 -4.64 0.56 13.99
C THR A 51 -4.44 1.99 14.47
N CYS A 52 -3.19 2.45 14.54
CA CYS A 52 -2.88 3.85 14.88
C CYS A 52 -3.53 4.82 13.88
N VAL A 53 -3.32 4.58 12.58
CA VAL A 53 -3.86 5.42 11.50
C VAL A 53 -5.39 5.47 11.51
N ASN A 54 -6.07 4.33 11.66
CA ASN A 54 -7.53 4.30 11.69
C ASN A 54 -8.09 5.03 12.91
N THR A 55 -7.41 4.93 14.06
CA THR A 55 -7.79 5.66 15.28
C THR A 55 -7.66 7.17 15.09
N ALA A 56 -6.60 7.63 14.43
CA ALA A 56 -6.42 9.04 14.10
C ALA A 56 -7.40 9.51 13.00
N LEU A 57 -7.62 8.72 11.96
CA LEU A 57 -8.55 9.01 10.86
C LEU A 57 -10.01 9.16 11.34
N ALA A 58 -10.43 8.39 12.36
CA ALA A 58 -11.77 8.51 12.95
C ALA A 58 -12.07 9.92 13.48
N LYS A 59 -11.03 10.70 13.83
CA LYS A 59 -11.15 12.08 14.31
C LYS A 59 -11.11 13.11 13.17
N GLN A 60 -10.84 12.68 11.94
CA GLN A 60 -10.67 13.55 10.79
C GLN A 60 -11.95 13.68 9.98
N LYS A 61 -12.31 14.91 9.61
CA LYS A 61 -13.51 15.20 8.79
C LYS A 61 -13.43 14.62 7.37
N ILE A 62 -12.23 14.24 6.90
CA ILE A 62 -12.03 13.66 5.57
C ILE A 62 -12.49 12.20 5.49
N LYS A 63 -12.68 11.51 6.63
CA LYS A 63 -12.96 10.07 6.65
C LYS A 63 -14.15 9.66 5.75
N PRO A 64 -15.31 10.34 5.73
CA PRO A 64 -16.42 9.96 4.86
C PRO A 64 -16.07 10.04 3.36
N MET A 65 -15.29 11.04 2.97
CA MET A 65 -14.83 11.18 1.58
C MET A 65 -13.81 10.10 1.22
N LEU A 66 -12.89 9.79 2.15
CA LEU A 66 -11.93 8.71 1.97
C LEU A 66 -12.62 7.35 1.85
N ASP A 67 -13.62 7.08 2.69
CA ASP A 67 -14.38 5.82 2.66
C ASP A 67 -15.08 5.66 1.30
N LYS A 68 -15.77 6.70 0.82
CA LYS A 68 -16.41 6.69 -0.51
C LYS A 68 -15.40 6.43 -1.63
N ALA A 69 -14.26 7.13 -1.61
CA ALA A 69 -13.23 6.95 -2.63
C ALA A 69 -12.60 5.54 -2.64
N ARG A 70 -12.67 4.80 -1.52
CA ARG A 70 -12.21 3.40 -1.44
C ARG A 70 -13.20 2.39 -1.99
N GLU A 71 -14.49 2.76 -2.05
CA GLU A 71 -15.54 1.95 -2.66
C GLU A 71 -15.56 2.10 -4.19
N ASP A 72 -15.15 3.27 -4.68
CA ASP A 72 -14.99 3.53 -6.10
C ASP A 72 -13.98 2.51 -6.69
N GLN A 73 -14.39 1.75 -7.70
CA GLN A 73 -13.51 0.87 -8.48
C GLN A 73 -13.09 1.62 -9.75
N PRO A 74 -11.95 2.35 -9.74
CA PRO A 74 -11.56 3.18 -10.89
C PRO A 74 -11.14 2.37 -12.11
N PHE A 75 -10.93 1.06 -11.96
CA PHE A 75 -10.54 0.16 -13.04
C PHE A 75 -11.53 -1.00 -13.12
N SER A 76 -12.16 -1.18 -14.27
CA SER A 76 -12.99 -2.36 -14.55
C SER A 76 -12.11 -3.59 -14.83
N LYS A 77 -12.68 -4.78 -14.64
CA LYS A 77 -11.97 -6.04 -14.94
C LYS A 77 -11.67 -6.14 -16.44
N GLU A 78 -12.53 -5.57 -17.26
CA GLU A 78 -12.43 -5.54 -18.71
C GLU A 78 -11.27 -4.65 -19.16
N GLU A 79 -11.13 -3.44 -18.60
CA GLU A 79 -10.00 -2.55 -18.83
C GLU A 79 -8.69 -3.20 -18.40
N ILE A 80 -8.63 -3.79 -17.20
CA ILE A 80 -7.42 -4.48 -16.70
C ILE A 80 -7.02 -5.61 -17.65
N LYS A 81 -7.98 -6.40 -18.15
CA LYS A 81 -7.69 -7.50 -19.08
C LYS A 81 -7.17 -6.99 -20.43
N ALA A 82 -7.76 -5.93 -20.95
CA ALA A 82 -7.33 -5.31 -22.21
C ALA A 82 -5.88 -4.80 -22.09
N ASP A 83 -5.56 -4.08 -21.02
CA ASP A 83 -4.21 -3.53 -20.78
C ASP A 83 -3.16 -4.65 -20.62
N VAL A 84 -3.52 -5.73 -19.91
CA VAL A 84 -2.65 -6.89 -19.75
C VAL A 84 -2.41 -7.58 -21.10
N GLN A 85 -3.46 -7.77 -21.90
CA GLN A 85 -3.33 -8.38 -23.23
C GLN A 85 -2.43 -7.55 -24.15
N GLU A 86 -2.61 -6.23 -24.19
CA GLU A 86 -1.75 -5.33 -24.97
C GLU A 86 -0.29 -5.40 -24.52
N HIS A 87 -0.04 -5.50 -23.20
CA HIS A 87 1.31 -5.67 -22.68
C HIS A 87 1.99 -6.97 -23.16
N TYR A 88 1.27 -8.09 -23.16
CA TYR A 88 1.79 -9.35 -23.67
C TYR A 88 2.12 -9.27 -25.16
N GLU A 89 1.19 -8.71 -25.96
CA GLU A 89 1.39 -8.50 -27.40
C GLU A 89 2.62 -7.62 -27.70
N ARG A 90 2.82 -6.54 -26.95
CA ARG A 90 3.98 -5.64 -27.11
C ARG A 90 5.30 -6.26 -26.67
N THR A 91 5.29 -7.11 -25.64
CA THR A 91 6.51 -7.73 -25.09
C THR A 91 6.85 -9.06 -25.72
N GLY A 92 5.99 -9.58 -26.61
CA GLY A 92 6.19 -10.84 -27.32
C GLY A 92 6.25 -12.05 -26.38
N LYS A 93 5.60 -11.96 -25.22
CA LYS A 93 5.43 -13.06 -24.27
C LYS A 93 4.11 -13.77 -24.46
#